data_AF-A0A528FIC6-F1
#
_entry.id   AF-A0A528FIC6-F1
#
_cell.length_a   1.000
_cell.length_b   1.000
_cell.length_c   1.000
_cell.angle_alpha   90.00
_cell.angle_beta   90.00
_cell.angle_gamma   90.00
#
_symmetry.space_group_name_H-M   'P 1'
#
loop_
_entity.id
_entity.type
_entity.pdbx_description
1 polymer ?
#
loop_
_entity_poly.entity_id
_entity_poly.type
_entity_poly.pdbx_seq_one_letter_code
_entity_poly.pdbx_strand_id
1 'polypeptide(L)' 'RHYGLPLGDLVQEGHVGLLEAAARFEPEREVRFSTYATWWIRASMQDYILRNWSIVRGGTSSAQKALFFNLRRLRAR' A
#
# COMPACT_ATOMS: atom_id res chain seq x y z
N ARG A 1 -7.23 4.40 -12.14
CA ARG A 1 -5.97 3.80 -11.62
C ARG A 1 -4.99 4.82 -11.03
N HIS A 2 -5.15 6.13 -11.24
CA HIS A 2 -4.29 7.15 -10.64
C HIS A 2 -5.01 7.89 -9.50
N TYR A 3 -4.32 8.06 -8.36
CA TYR A 3 -4.75 8.88 -7.22
C TYR A 3 -4.23 10.33 -7.33
N GLY A 4 -3.79 10.75 -8.52
CA GLY A 4 -3.12 12.04 -8.74
C GLY A 4 -1.66 12.09 -8.28
N LEU A 5 -1.13 10.97 -7.76
CA LEU A 5 0.22 10.87 -7.23
C LEU A 5 1.23 10.52 -8.34
N PRO A 6 2.47 11.06 -8.28
CA PRO A 6 3.54 10.70 -9.20
C PRO A 6 3.85 9.20 -9.18
N LEU A 7 4.10 8.61 -10.35
CA LEU A 7 4.45 7.19 -10.45
C LEU A 7 5.79 6.89 -9.76
N GLY A 8 6.75 7.83 -9.87
CA GLY A 8 8.07 7.70 -9.21
C GLY A 8 7.93 7.48 -7.71
N ASP A 9 7.10 8.30 -7.04
CA ASP A 9 6.88 8.18 -5.61
C ASP A 9 6.26 6.83 -5.23
N LEU A 10 5.30 6.33 -6.02
CA LEU A 10 4.71 5.00 -5.79
C LEU A 10 5.74 3.87 -5.93
N VAL A 11 6.65 3.97 -6.90
CA VAL A 11 7.74 2.99 -7.08
C VAL A 11 8.71 3.05 -5.90
N GLN A 12 9.06 4.25 -5.44
CA GLN A 12 9.94 4.42 -4.28
C GLN A 12 9.32 3.85 -3.00
N GLU A 13 8.03 4.06 -2.77
CA GLU A 13 7.31 3.42 -1.66
C GLU A 13 7.27 1.89 -1.82
N GLY A 14 7.12 1.40 -3.05
CA GLY A 14 7.31 -0.03 -3.34
C GLY A 14 8.68 -0.55 -2.89
N HIS A 15 9.76 0.21 -3.11
CA HIS A 15 11.10 -0.14 -2.62
C HIS A 15 11.17 -0.14 -1.09
N VAL A 16 10.52 0.82 -0.42
CA VAL A 16 10.43 0.81 1.06
C VAL A 16 9.74 -0.46 1.57
N GLY A 17 8.61 -0.84 0.96
CA GLY A 17 7.93 -2.09 1.29
C GLY A 17 8.78 -3.34 1.00
N LEU A 18 9.61 -3.33 -0.05
CA LEU A 18 10.54 -4.42 -0.34
C LEU A 18 11.65 -4.55 0.71
N LEU A 19 12.22 -3.43 1.16
CA LEU A 19 13.22 -3.41 2.22
C LEU A 19 12.63 -3.94 3.54
N GLU A 20 11.40 -3.54 3.87
CA GLU A 20 10.68 -4.03 5.04
C GLU A 20 10.46 -5.55 4.98
N ALA A 21 10.10 -6.06 3.80
CA ALA A 21 9.97 -7.50 3.58
C ALA A 21 11.30 -8.21 3.78
N ALA A 22 12.40 -7.67 3.24
CA ALA A 22 13.73 -8.27 3.35
C ALA A 22 14.20 -8.32 4.81
N ALA A 23 13.93 -7.27 5.60
CA ALA A 23 14.33 -7.20 7.00
C ALA A 23 13.60 -8.22 7.90
N ARG A 24 12.38 -8.63 7.53
CA ARG A 24 11.52 -9.53 8.34
C ARG A 24 11.38 -10.93 7.77
N PHE A 25 12.01 -11.20 6.63
CA PHE A 25 11.84 -12.48 5.95
C PHE A 25 12.58 -13.60 6.68
N GLU A 26 11.87 -14.70 6.94
CA GLU A 26 12.40 -15.91 7.56
C GLU A 26 12.44 -17.04 6.50
N PRO A 27 13.63 -17.38 5.95
CA PRO A 27 13.76 -18.39 4.89
C PRO A 27 13.29 -19.78 5.31
N GLU A 28 13.37 -20.10 6.61
CA GLU A 28 12.99 -21.40 7.20
C GLU A 28 11.49 -21.72 7.07
N ARG A 29 10.64 -20.73 6.73
CA ARG A 29 9.19 -20.90 6.61
C ARG A 29 8.75 -21.49 5.26
N GLU A 30 9.67 -21.98 4.43
CA GLU A 30 9.44 -22.63 3.13
C GLU A 30 8.59 -21.84 2.12
N VAL A 31 8.49 -20.51 2.31
CA VAL A 31 7.77 -19.61 1.40
C VAL A 31 8.74 -18.80 0.56
N ARG A 32 8.42 -18.63 -0.73
CA ARG A 32 9.24 -17.77 -1.59
C ARG A 32 9.21 -16.32 -1.11
N PHE A 33 10.37 -15.68 -1.07
CA PHE A 33 10.49 -14.26 -0.73
C PHE A 33 9.56 -13.37 -1.56
N SER A 34 9.40 -13.65 -2.86
CA SER A 34 8.51 -12.87 -3.75
C SER A 34 7.05 -12.88 -3.28
N THR A 35 6.57 -14.02 -2.77
CA THR A 35 5.22 -14.14 -2.20
C THR A 35 5.08 -13.28 -0.95
N TYR A 36 6.08 -13.30 -0.07
CA TYR A 36 6.09 -12.50 1.16
C TYR A 36 6.20 -11.01 0.88
N ALA A 37 7.13 -10.60 0.02
CA ALA A 37 7.38 -9.21 -0.34
C ALA A 37 6.18 -8.54 -1.01
N THR A 38 5.38 -9.29 -1.77
CA THR A 38 4.18 -8.76 -2.44
C THR A 38 3.21 -8.09 -1.46
N TRP A 39 3.06 -8.65 -0.24
CA TRP A 39 2.20 -8.07 0.79
C TRP A 39 2.74 -6.72 1.29
N TRP A 40 4.04 -6.65 1.60
CA TRP A 40 4.67 -5.44 2.12
C TRP A 40 4.74 -4.31 1.10
N ILE A 41 5.09 -4.64 -0.15
CA ILE A 41 5.07 -3.68 -1.27
C ILE A 41 3.68 -3.06 -1.41
N ARG A 42 2.64 -3.91 -1.42
CA ARG A 42 1.25 -3.44 -1.55
C ARG A 42 0.81 -2.61 -0.35
N ALA A 43 1.16 -3.03 0.86
CA ALA A 43 0.81 -2.33 2.09
C ALA A 43 1.45 -0.93 2.15
N SER A 44 2.74 -0.81 1.84
CA SER A 44 3.46 0.48 1.83
C SER A 44 2.88 1.43 0.79
N MET A 45 2.68 0.99 -0.46
CA MET A 45 2.06 1.83 -1.49
C MET A 45 0.65 2.29 -1.10
N GLN A 46 -0.16 1.41 -0.49
CA GLN A 46 -1.52 1.75 -0.05
C GLN A 46 -1.51 2.77 1.10
N ASP A 47 -0.57 2.65 2.03
CA ASP A 47 -0.42 3.61 3.14
C ASP A 47 0.01 4.99 2.61
N TYR A 48 0.97 5.03 1.68
CA TYR A 48 1.37 6.27 1.01
C TYR A 48 0.19 6.93 0.28
N ILE A 49 -0.60 6.16 -0.48
CA ILE A 49 -1.80 6.67 -1.14
C ILE A 49 -2.75 7.29 -0.11
N LEU A 50 -3.06 6.57 0.98
CA LEU A 50 -4.00 7.04 2.01
C LEU A 50 -3.54 8.31 2.71
N ARG A 51 -2.24 8.53 2.85
CA ARG A 51 -1.68 9.73 3.50
C ARG A 51 -1.59 10.93 2.56
N ASN A 52 -1.42 10.71 1.26
CA ASN A 52 -1.06 11.76 0.30
C ASN A 52 -2.13 12.05 -0.77
N TRP A 53 -3.21 11.28 -0.85
CA TRP A 53 -4.26 11.49 -1.87
C TRP A 53 -5.05 12.80 -1.70
N SER A 54 -4.99 13.45 -0.54
CA SER A 54 -5.68 14.70 -0.23
C SER A 54 -4.85 15.53 0.72
N ILE A 55 -4.89 16.86 0.56
CA ILE A 55 -4.29 17.81 1.51
C ILE A 55 -4.92 17.68 2.90
N VAL A 56 -6.22 17.32 2.94
CA VAL A 56 -6.94 17.05 4.18
C VAL A 56 -6.70 15.60 4.56
N ARG A 57 -5.97 15.38 5.67
CA ARG A 57 -5.72 14.06 6.21
C ARG A 57 -7.00 13.48 6.81
N GLY A 58 -7.54 12.45 6.18
CA GLY A 58 -8.61 11.63 6.74
C GLY A 58 -8.08 10.72 7.86
N GLY A 59 -8.98 10.18 8.69
CA GLY A 59 -8.59 9.22 9.72
C GLY A 59 -8.09 7.89 9.11
N THR A 60 -7.14 7.26 9.79
CA THR A 60 -6.46 6.02 9.34
C THR A 60 -7.06 4.74 9.93
N SER A 61 -8.28 4.79 10.47
CA SER A 61 -8.95 3.61 11.03
C SER A 61 -9.20 2.54 9.96
N SER A 62 -9.16 1.26 10.33
CA SER A 62 -9.43 0.14 9.41
C SER A 62 -10.77 0.29 8.68
N ALA A 63 -11.81 0.78 9.37
CA ALA A 63 -13.11 1.07 8.77
C ALA A 63 -13.03 2.20 7.72
N GLN A 64 -12.25 3.25 8.00
CA GLN A 64 -12.05 4.37 7.09
C GLN A 64 -11.21 3.98 5.87
N LYS A 65 -10.17 3.14 6.05
CA LYS A 65 -9.38 2.57 4.94
C LYS A 65 -10.26 1.72 4.03
N ALA A 66 -11.07 0.83 4.59
CA ALA A 66 -12.02 0.01 3.84
C ALA A 66 -13.03 0.88 3.08
N LEU A 67 -13.60 1.89 3.74
CA LEU A 67 -14.52 2.83 3.11
C LEU A 67 -13.84 3.58 1.96
N PHE A 68 -12.64 4.14 2.14
CA PHE A 68 -11.92 4.86 1.09
C PHE A 68 -11.71 4.04 -0.19
N PHE A 69 -11.24 2.80 -0.05
CA PHE A 69 -11.01 1.94 -1.22
C PHE A 69 -12.32 1.43 -1.85
N ASN A 70 -13.39 1.27 -1.05
CA ASN A 70 -14.71 0.81 -1.54
C ASN A 70 -15.57 1.94 -2.12
N LEU A 71 -15.48 3.18 -1.61
CA LEU A 71 -16.27 4.32 -2.07
C LEU A 71 -16.07 4.60 -3.56
N ARG A 72 -14.83 4.47 -4.06
CA ARG A 72 -14.55 4.61 -5.50
C ARG A 72 -15.19 3.50 -6.33
N ARG A 73 -15.40 2.31 -5.77
CA ARG A 73 -16.08 1.19 -6.43
C ARG A 73 -17.60 1.38 -6.43
N LEU A 74 -18.16 1.91 -5.34
CA LEU A 74 -19.59 2.21 -5.23
C LEU A 74 -20.02 3.39 -6.11
N ARG A 75 -19.18 4.42 -6.26
CA ARG A 75 -19.45 5.60 -7.11
C ARG A 75 -19.32 5.33 -8.62
N ALA A 76 -18.77 4.19 -9.01
CA ALA A 76 -18.64 3.77 -10.41
C ALA A 76 -19.84 2.94 -10.90
N ARG A 77 -20.82 2.69 -10.03
CA ARG A 77 -22.17 2.22 -10.38
C ARG A 77 -23.09 3.42 -10.50
#